data_AF-A0A2H9LRY6-F1
#
_entry.id   AF-A0A2H9LRY6-F1
#
_cell.length_a   1.000
_cell.length_b   1.000
_cell.length_c   1.000
_cell.angle_alpha   90.00
_cell.angle_beta   90.00
_cell.angle_gamma   90.00
#
_symmetry.space_group_name_H-M   'P 1'
#
loop_
_entity.id
_entity.type
_entity.pdbx_description
1 polymer ?
#
loop_
_entity_poly.entity_id
_entity_poly.type
_entity_poly.pdbx_seq_one_letter_code
_entity_poly.pdbx_strand_id
1 'polypeptide(L)'
;MKHNAIFLNPKMPEIKSSKNSTLVTLFSTKGKFEEEKYALNKRQREIIEYIKKNGRITTSECASLLKVSNDTSLRELSKLKSLGLIDKKSVGRGVYYVIK
;
A
#
# COMPACT_ATOMS: atom_id res chain seq x y z
N MET A 1 8.56 -19.76 -18.49
CA MET A 1 8.71 -18.74 -17.42
C MET A 1 7.85 -17.55 -17.80
N LYS A 2 6.84 -17.17 -16.99
CA LYS A 2 5.97 -16.02 -17.32
C LYS A 2 6.69 -14.74 -16.87
N HIS A 3 7.18 -13.96 -17.82
CA HIS A 3 7.66 -12.61 -17.55
C HIS A 3 6.43 -11.71 -17.36
N ASN A 4 6.05 -11.45 -16.11
CA ASN A 4 5.11 -10.38 -15.81
C ASN A 4 5.85 -9.05 -16.00
N ALA A 5 5.67 -8.42 -17.16
CA ALA A 5 6.16 -7.07 -17.40
C ALA A 5 5.42 -6.11 -16.45
N ILE A 6 6.14 -5.55 -15.49
CA ILE A 6 5.65 -4.47 -14.64
C ILE A 6 5.76 -3.20 -15.49
N PHE A 7 4.63 -2.75 -16.06
CA PHE A 7 4.56 -1.49 -16.80
C PHE A 7 4.53 -0.33 -15.81
N LEU A 8 5.70 0.20 -15.51
CA LEU A 8 5.83 1.43 -14.75
C LEU A 8 5.33 2.58 -15.62
N ASN A 9 4.31 3.29 -15.14
CA ASN A 9 3.87 4.57 -15.71
C ASN A 9 4.40 5.71 -14.82
N PRO A 10 5.72 6.02 -14.85
CA PRO A 10 6.26 7.18 -14.15
C PRO A 10 5.67 8.45 -14.76
N LYS A 11 5.51 9.48 -13.93
CA LYS A 11 5.21 10.81 -14.46
C LYS A 11 6.42 11.27 -15.27
N MET A 12 6.18 11.70 -16.51
CA MET A 12 7.24 12.20 -17.39
C MET A 12 8.02 13.31 -16.67
N PRO A 13 9.37 13.26 -16.68
CA PRO A 13 10.17 14.30 -16.06
C PRO A 13 9.94 15.64 -16.76
N GLU A 14 10.04 16.71 -15.99
CA GLU A 14 9.98 18.07 -16.54
C GLU A 14 11.41 18.53 -16.83
N ILE A 15 11.69 18.90 -18.09
CA ILE A 15 13.01 19.35 -18.54
C ILE A 15 12.89 20.82 -18.94
N LYS A 16 13.64 21.70 -18.29
CA LYS A 16 13.70 23.13 -18.60
C LYS A 16 15.13 23.52 -18.97
N SER A 17 15.28 24.11 -20.15
CA SER A 17 16.57 24.62 -20.64
C SER A 17 16.72 26.10 -20.31
N SER A 18 17.84 26.47 -19.71
CA SER A 18 18.33 27.83 -19.53
C SER A 18 19.54 28.06 -20.45
N LYS A 19 19.97 29.31 -20.64
CA LYS A 19 21.09 29.68 -21.55
C LYS A 19 22.36 28.85 -21.33
N ASN A 20 22.62 28.44 -20.08
CA ASN A 20 23.86 27.74 -19.70
C ASN A 20 23.61 26.47 -18.87
N SER A 21 22.36 26.06 -18.66
CA SER A 21 22.05 24.92 -17.79
C SER A 21 20.74 24.24 -18.17
N THR A 22 20.61 22.96 -17.85
CA THR A 22 19.36 22.20 -17.99
C THR A 22 18.93 21.73 -16.61
N LEU A 23 17.72 22.10 -16.21
CA LEU A 23 17.10 21.63 -14.98
C LEU A 23 16.16 20.48 -15.32
N VAL A 24 16.43 19.30 -14.76
CA VAL A 24 15.63 18.09 -14.94
C VAL A 24 14.98 17.73 -13.61
N THR A 25 13.65 17.74 -13.57
CA THR A 25 12.87 17.32 -12.40
C THR A 25 12.43 15.87 -12.58
N LEU A 26 13.05 14.95 -11.82
CA LEU A 26 12.68 13.54 -11.77
C LEU A 26 11.64 13.29 -10.67
N PHE A 27 10.49 12.70 -11.03
CA PHE A 27 9.49 12.28 -10.05
C PHE A 27 9.77 10.85 -9.58
N SER A 28 10.11 10.69 -8.31
CA SER A 28 10.31 9.37 -7.71
C SER A 28 9.03 8.56 -7.71
N THR A 29 9.11 7.34 -8.22
CA THR A 29 7.99 6.40 -8.29
C THR A 29 7.92 5.44 -7.09
N LYS A 30 8.82 5.56 -6.09
CA LYS A 30 8.91 4.64 -4.94
C LYS A 30 7.56 4.25 -4.32
N GLY A 31 6.62 5.19 -4.19
CA GLY A 31 5.29 4.92 -3.62
C GLY A 31 4.42 3.96 -4.45
N LYS A 32 4.57 3.93 -5.78
CA LYS A 32 3.85 2.99 -6.67
C LYS A 32 4.50 1.59 -6.68
N PHE A 33 5.81 1.51 -6.48
CA PHE A 33 6.56 0.25 -6.53
C PHE A 33 6.27 -0.68 -5.34
N GLU A 34 5.92 -0.13 -4.18
CA GLU A 34 5.47 -0.89 -3.01
C GLU A 34 4.11 -1.56 -3.27
N GLU A 35 3.19 -0.85 -3.95
CA GLU A 35 1.85 -1.34 -4.29
C GLU A 35 1.84 -2.32 -5.48
N GLU A 36 2.76 -2.18 -6.44
CA GLU A 36 2.85 -3.05 -7.62
C GLU A 36 3.68 -4.33 -7.38
N LYS A 37 4.53 -4.37 -6.35
CA LYS A 37 5.29 -5.59 -5.99
C LYS A 37 4.39 -6.74 -5.58
N TYR A 38 3.20 -6.44 -5.08
CA TYR A 38 2.21 -7.42 -4.65
C TYR A 38 0.93 -7.18 -5.42
N ALA A 39 0.44 -8.18 -6.16
CA ALA A 39 -0.87 -8.10 -6.82
C ALA A 39 -1.99 -8.11 -5.76
N LEU A 40 -2.21 -6.98 -5.10
CA LEU A 40 -3.22 -6.81 -4.07
C LEU A 40 -4.60 -6.89 -4.69
N ASN A 41 -5.48 -7.69 -4.08
CA ASN A 41 -6.88 -7.75 -4.49
C ASN A 41 -7.63 -6.49 -4.02
N LYS A 42 -8.81 -6.21 -4.58
CA LYS A 42 -9.60 -5.00 -4.30
C LYS A 42 -9.79 -4.74 -2.79
N ARG A 43 -10.14 -5.78 -2.03
CA ARG A 43 -10.32 -5.71 -0.56
C ARG A 43 -9.05 -5.30 0.18
N GLN A 44 -7.89 -5.79 -0.26
CA GLN A 44 -6.61 -5.51 0.36
C GLN A 44 -6.18 -4.07 0.10
N ARG A 45 -6.42 -3.57 -1.12
CA ARG A 45 -6.19 -2.16 -1.48
C ARG A 45 -7.03 -1.24 -0.59
N GLU A 46 -8.30 -1.57 -0.40
CA GLU A 46 -9.22 -0.80 0.45
C GLU A 46 -8.77 -0.72 1.92
N ILE A 47 -8.23 -1.82 2.47
CA ILE A 47 -7.61 -1.82 3.82
C ILE A 47 -6.41 -0.87 3.86
N ILE A 48 -5.52 -0.94 2.86
CA ILE A 48 -4.33 -0.09 2.82
C ILE A 48 -4.71 1.39 2.71
N GLU A 49 -5.65 1.75 1.85
CA GLU A 49 -6.15 3.11 1.71
C GLU A 49 -6.77 3.63 3.02
N TYR A 50 -7.53 2.78 3.72
CA TYR A 50 -8.08 3.12 5.03
C TYR A 50 -6.97 3.41 6.05
N ILE A 51 -5.94 2.56 6.14
CA ILE A 51 -4.81 2.78 7.07
C ILE A 51 -4.03 4.03 6.68
N LYS A 52 -3.83 4.31 5.38
CA LYS A 52 -3.19 5.57 4.93
C LYS A 52 -3.94 6.81 5.41
N LYS A 53 -5.28 6.76 5.39
CA LYS A 53 -6.12 7.88 5.80
C LYS A 53 -6.24 8.03 7.32
N ASN A 54 -6.37 6.92 8.04
CA ASN A 54 -6.71 6.93 9.48
C ASN A 54 -5.52 6.59 10.39
N GLY A 55 -4.37 6.24 9.82
CA GLY A 55 -3.13 5.87 10.51
C GLY A 55 -3.09 4.44 11.05
N ARG A 56 -4.24 3.85 11.41
CA ARG A 56 -4.36 2.48 11.92
C ARG A 56 -5.69 1.82 11.55
N ILE A 57 -5.75 0.50 11.68
CA ILE A 57 -7.00 -0.27 11.59
C ILE A 57 -7.03 -1.42 12.60
N THR A 58 -8.17 -1.65 13.22
CA THR A 58 -8.44 -2.83 14.06
C THR A 58 -9.13 -3.93 13.25
N THR A 59 -9.16 -5.17 13.76
CA THR A 59 -9.84 -6.27 13.07
C THR A 59 -11.35 -6.01 12.91
N SER A 60 -11.99 -5.39 13.89
CA SER A 60 -13.39 -4.99 13.84
C SER A 60 -13.64 -3.90 12.79
N GLU A 61 -12.80 -2.86 12.74
CA GLU A 61 -12.92 -1.81 11.71
C GLU A 61 -12.72 -2.39 10.30
N CYS A 62 -11.78 -3.34 10.15
CA CYS A 62 -11.57 -4.05 8.90
C CYS A 62 -12.81 -4.88 8.48
N ALA A 63 -13.45 -5.56 9.44
CA ALA A 63 -14.70 -6.29 9.20
C ALA A 63 -15.85 -5.37 8.78
N SER A 64 -16.00 -4.22 9.43
CA SER A 64 -16.98 -3.21 9.04
C SER A 64 -16.70 -2.59 7.68
N LEU A 65 -15.43 -2.29 7.39
CA LEU A 65 -14.99 -1.71 6.11
C LEU A 65 -15.31 -2.65 4.95
N LEU A 66 -14.95 -3.93 5.08
CA LEU A 66 -15.12 -4.93 4.02
C LEU A 66 -16.50 -5.61 4.02
N LYS A 67 -17.32 -5.37 5.05
CA LYS A 67 -18.61 -6.05 5.30
C LYS A 67 -18.45 -7.58 5.31
N VAL A 68 -17.44 -8.07 6.02
CA VAL A 68 -17.13 -9.52 6.14
C VAL A 68 -17.04 -9.93 7.61
N SER A 69 -16.94 -11.23 7.88
CA SER A 69 -16.73 -11.75 9.23
C SER A 69 -15.35 -11.36 9.80
N ASN A 70 -15.24 -11.29 11.13
CA ASN A 70 -13.97 -11.03 11.82
C ASN A 70 -12.87 -12.04 11.43
N ASP A 71 -13.21 -13.32 11.20
CA ASP A 71 -12.25 -14.32 10.73
C ASP A 71 -11.71 -13.98 9.34
N THR A 72 -12.61 -13.58 8.42
CA THR A 72 -12.21 -13.17 7.07
C THR A 72 -11.32 -11.93 7.11
N SER A 73 -11.65 -10.94 7.93
CA SER A 73 -10.82 -9.74 8.12
C SER A 73 -9.46 -10.08 8.68
N LEU A 74 -9.39 -10.98 9.67
CA LEU A 74 -8.13 -11.42 10.24
C LEU A 74 -7.25 -12.13 9.20
N ARG A 75 -7.85 -12.95 8.32
CA ARG A 75 -7.13 -13.58 7.20
C ARG A 75 -6.56 -12.54 6.23
N GLU A 76 -7.33 -11.52 5.85
CA GLU A 76 -6.84 -10.47 4.95
C GLU A 76 -5.71 -9.64 5.59
N LEU A 77 -5.86 -9.23 6.85
CA LEU A 77 -4.81 -8.54 7.61
C LEU A 77 -3.55 -9.41 7.77
N SER A 78 -3.71 -10.72 7.98
CA SER A 78 -2.60 -11.66 8.07
C SER A 78 -1.85 -11.80 6.75
N LYS A 79 -2.56 -11.83 5.62
CA LYS A 79 -1.94 -11.81 4.28
C LYS A 79 -1.16 -10.52 4.08
N LEU A 80 -1.75 -9.35 4.33
CA LEU A 80 -1.07 -8.06 4.21
C LEU A 80 0.18 -7.97 5.10
N LYS A 81 0.11 -8.51 6.32
CA LYS A 81 1.26 -8.62 7.22
C LYS A 81 2.34 -9.55 6.65
N SER A 82 1.97 -10.71 6.08
CA SER A 82 2.92 -11.65 5.47
C SER A 82 3.63 -11.07 4.24
N LEU A 83 2.97 -10.16 3.52
CA LEU A 83 3.57 -9.37 2.43
C LEU A 83 4.47 -8.23 2.94
N GLY A 84 4.53 -8.02 4.26
CA GLY A 84 5.35 -6.98 4.89
C GLY A 84 4.81 -5.56 4.72
N LEU A 85 3.55 -5.40 4.32
CA LEU A 85 2.94 -4.08 4.05
C LEU A 85 2.40 -3.40 5.32
N ILE A 86 2.01 -4.19 6.31
CA ILE A 86 1.46 -3.71 7.57
C ILE A 86 2.11 -4.43 8.75
N ASP A 87 2.18 -3.75 9.88
CA ASP A 87 2.65 -4.30 11.14
C ASP A 87 1.55 -4.31 12.20
N LYS A 88 1.50 -5.40 12.96
CA LYS A 88 0.65 -5.51 14.14
C LYS A 88 1.30 -4.76 15.30
N LYS A 89 0.58 -3.80 15.88
CA LYS A 89 1.00 -3.07 17.07
C LYS A 89 0.04 -3.40 18.23
N SER A 90 0.63 -3.71 19.37
CA SER A 90 0.00 -4.19 20.63
C SER A 90 -0.33 -5.69 20.75
N VAL A 91 -0.58 -6.09 22.00
CA VAL A 91 -0.89 -7.45 22.46
C VAL A 91 -2.20 -7.40 23.26
N GLY A 92 -3.08 -8.39 23.10
CA GLY A 92 -4.35 -8.47 23.84
C GLY A 92 -5.53 -7.78 23.16
N ARG A 93 -6.36 -7.08 23.93
CA ARG A 93 -7.65 -6.51 23.46
C ARG A 93 -7.50 -5.23 22.62
N GLY A 94 -6.30 -4.66 22.54
CA GLY A 94 -6.04 -3.40 21.84
C GLY A 94 -5.38 -3.56 20.47
N VAL A 95 -5.41 -4.75 19.86
CA VAL A 95 -4.66 -5.02 18.61
C VAL A 95 -5.12 -4.12 17.47
N TYR A 96 -4.16 -3.37 16.91
CA TYR A 96 -4.33 -2.62 15.69
C TYR A 96 -3.16 -2.85 14.73
N TYR A 97 -3.35 -2.48 13.48
CA TYR A 97 -2.40 -2.63 12.40
C TYR A 97 -2.08 -1.25 11.81
N VAL A 98 -0.82 -1.02 11.48
CA VAL A 98 -0.31 0.23 10.88
C VAL A 98 0.48 -0.08 9.62
N ILE A 99 0.63 0.89 8.72
CA ILE A 99 1.54 0.77 7.58
C ILE A 99 2.98 0.69 8.09
N LYS A 100 3.76 -0.17 7.44
CA LYS A 100 5.18 -0.35 7.73
C LYS A 100 6.01 0.80 7.17
#